data_AF-A0A2M7KF55-F1
#
_entry.id   AF-A0A2M7KF55-F1
#
_cell.length_a   1.000
_cell.length_b   1.000
_cell.length_c   1.000
_cell.angle_alpha   90.00
_cell.angle_beta   90.00
_cell.angle_gamma   90.00
#
_symmetry.space_group_name_H-M   'P 1'
#
loop_
_entity.id
_entity.type
_entity.pdbx_description
1 polymer ?
#
loop_
_entity_poly.entity_id
_entity_poly.type
_entity_poly.pdbx_seq_one_letter_code
_entity_poly.pdbx_strand_id
1 'polypeptide(L)'
;MAVTRMPETDRQTPGISNQQGVKGWAVGGRYGFNVVERYAYTLHRITGLALLCYLIPHLFVTGQRLRGAAVWEPLRGFLGQPLFHFLEFLVFMAFAYHVLNGARLVVTELGFCLGKPRRPVYPHVSCVQRQRPLFLGMMALAFLVCVAGFVEFFFLH
;
A
#
# COMPACT_ATOMS: atom_id res chain seq x y z
N MET A 1 -58.38 -12.30 -13.19
CA MET A 1 -56.92 -12.14 -13.18
C MET A 1 -56.43 -12.38 -11.76
N ALA A 2 -55.92 -13.57 -11.47
CA ALA A 2 -55.36 -13.91 -10.16
C ALA A 2 -53.85 -13.67 -10.21
N VAL A 3 -53.36 -12.68 -9.47
CA VAL A 3 -51.93 -12.47 -9.24
C VAL A 3 -51.49 -13.54 -8.25
N THR A 4 -50.88 -14.61 -8.75
CA THR A 4 -50.21 -15.62 -7.92
C THR A 4 -49.04 -14.96 -7.20
N ARG A 5 -49.19 -14.77 -5.90
CA ARG A 5 -48.15 -14.25 -4.99
C ARG A 5 -47.02 -15.29 -4.94
N MET A 6 -45.82 -14.93 -5.42
CA MET A 6 -44.62 -15.77 -5.28
C MET A 6 -44.35 -16.02 -3.79
N PRO A 7 -43.94 -17.24 -3.38
CA PRO A 7 -43.60 -17.51 -1.99
C PRO A 7 -42.37 -16.71 -1.59
N GLU A 8 -42.53 -15.81 -0.62
CA GLU A 8 -41.48 -15.00 -0.05
C GLU A 8 -40.57 -15.88 0.81
N THR A 9 -39.51 -16.42 0.21
CA THR A 9 -38.43 -17.07 0.96
C THR A 9 -37.50 -16.00 1.54
N ASP A 10 -38.00 -15.13 2.41
CA ASP A 10 -37.15 -14.20 3.17
C ASP A 10 -36.54 -14.93 4.37
N ARG A 11 -35.59 -15.84 4.09
CA ARG A 11 -34.60 -16.17 5.11
C ARG A 11 -33.66 -14.97 5.19
N GLN A 12 -33.99 -14.01 6.05
CA GLN A 12 -33.03 -12.99 6.48
C GLN A 12 -31.81 -13.70 7.06
N THR A 13 -30.75 -13.82 6.25
CA THR A 13 -29.42 -14.13 6.77
C THR A 13 -29.10 -13.11 7.85
N PRO A 14 -28.75 -13.52 9.08
CA PRO A 14 -28.52 -12.59 10.18
C PRO A 14 -27.52 -11.54 9.72
N GLY A 15 -27.96 -10.27 9.69
CA GLY A 15 -27.16 -9.16 9.19
C GLY A 15 -25.83 -9.11 9.92
N ILE A 16 -24.74 -9.15 9.16
CA ILE A 16 -23.39 -9.04 9.74
C ILE A 16 -23.33 -7.70 10.49
N SER A 17 -23.07 -7.74 11.79
CA SER A 17 -22.95 -6.54 12.63
C SER A 17 -21.90 -5.59 12.03
N ASN A 18 -22.36 -4.45 11.51
CA ASN A 18 -21.56 -3.40 10.90
C ASN A 18 -21.04 -2.37 11.93
N GLN A 19 -21.10 -2.69 13.22
CA GLN A 19 -20.71 -1.77 14.32
C GLN A 19 -19.25 -1.95 14.75
N GLN A 20 -18.41 -2.62 13.95
CA GLN A 20 -17.05 -2.94 14.38
C GLN A 20 -16.12 -1.71 14.40
N GLY A 21 -16.48 -0.60 13.75
CA GLY A 21 -15.76 0.68 13.83
C GLY A 21 -14.25 0.54 13.63
N VAL A 22 -13.47 1.22 14.48
CA VAL A 22 -12.00 1.16 14.50
C VAL A 22 -11.47 -0.26 14.75
N LYS A 23 -12.15 -1.05 15.60
CA LYS A 23 -11.76 -2.44 15.87
C LYS A 23 -11.89 -3.31 14.62
N GLY A 24 -12.94 -3.12 13.82
CA GLY A 24 -13.14 -3.82 12.55
C GLY A 24 -12.11 -3.47 11.48
N TRP A 25 -11.61 -2.23 11.51
CA TRP A 25 -10.52 -1.78 10.64
C TRP A 25 -9.15 -2.34 11.08
N ALA A 26 -8.84 -2.32 12.37
CA ALA A 26 -7.55 -2.75 12.89
C ALA A 26 -7.39 -4.28 12.93
N VAL A 27 -8.43 -4.99 13.38
CA VAL A 27 -8.42 -6.46 13.51
C VAL A 27 -8.78 -7.13 12.20
N GLY A 28 -9.32 -6.37 11.24
CA GLY A 28 -9.67 -6.86 9.90
C GLY A 28 -10.57 -8.07 9.99
N GLY A 29 -11.83 -7.88 10.40
CA GLY A 29 -12.79 -8.95 10.80
C GLY A 29 -12.99 -10.13 9.84
N ARG A 30 -14.18 -10.74 9.76
CA ARG A 30 -14.45 -11.94 8.92
C ARG A 30 -14.40 -11.71 7.38
N TYR A 31 -13.50 -10.86 6.88
CA TYR A 31 -13.48 -10.30 5.52
C TYR A 31 -12.46 -10.95 4.57
N GLY A 32 -11.81 -12.05 4.95
CA GLY A 32 -10.92 -12.84 4.07
C GLY A 32 -9.84 -12.00 3.38
N PHE A 33 -9.57 -12.26 2.09
CA PHE A 33 -8.54 -11.58 1.30
C PHE A 33 -8.68 -10.04 1.26
N ASN A 34 -9.89 -9.50 1.43
CA ASN A 34 -10.12 -8.05 1.37
C ASN A 34 -9.46 -7.29 2.53
N VAL A 35 -9.06 -7.98 3.61
CA VAL A 35 -8.29 -7.39 4.72
C VAL A 35 -6.91 -6.94 4.25
N VAL A 36 -6.26 -7.72 3.39
CA VAL A 36 -4.91 -7.42 2.88
C VAL A 36 -4.92 -6.16 2.01
N GLU A 37 -5.92 -6.01 1.16
CA GLU A 37 -6.11 -4.82 0.33
C GLU A 37 -6.34 -3.55 1.17
N ARG A 38 -7.00 -3.67 2.33
CA ARG A 38 -7.20 -2.57 3.28
C ARG A 38 -5.88 -2.12 3.91
N TYR A 39 -5.06 -3.07 4.37
CA TYR A 39 -3.74 -2.72 4.90
C TYR A 39 -2.86 -2.09 3.82
N ALA A 40 -2.91 -2.60 2.59
CA ALA A 40 -2.15 -2.01 1.49
C ALA A 40 -2.56 -0.55 1.21
N TYR A 41 -3.86 -0.25 1.26
CA TYR A 41 -4.36 1.13 1.17
C TYR A 41 -3.82 2.01 2.30
N THR A 42 -3.89 1.55 3.55
CA THR A 42 -3.39 2.30 4.71
C THR A 42 -1.89 2.56 4.61
N LEU A 43 -1.12 1.52 4.31
CA LEU A 43 0.33 1.60 4.15
C LEU A 43 0.72 2.55 3.02
N HIS A 44 -0.05 2.63 1.93
CA HIS A 44 0.24 3.55 0.83
C HIS A 44 0.16 5.02 1.27
N ARG A 45 -0.84 5.35 2.09
CA ARG A 45 -0.98 6.69 2.67
C ARG A 45 0.13 7.00 3.66
N ILE A 46 0.43 6.06 4.56
CA ILE A 46 1.48 6.24 5.57
C ILE A 46 2.84 6.44 4.89
N THR A 47 3.19 5.59 3.92
CA THR A 47 4.44 5.72 3.17
C THR A 47 4.50 7.01 2.36
N GLY A 48 3.40 7.42 1.72
CA GLY A 48 3.34 8.70 1.01
C GLY A 48 3.56 9.90 1.93
N LEU A 49 2.94 9.89 3.12
CA LEU A 49 3.14 10.95 4.11
C LEU A 49 4.57 10.93 4.67
N ALA A 50 5.13 9.76 4.94
CA ALA A 50 6.51 9.62 5.40
C ALA A 50 7.51 10.16 4.37
N LEU A 51 7.32 9.85 3.08
CA LEU A 51 8.14 10.39 1.99
C LEU A 51 8.01 11.91 1.87
N LEU A 52 6.80 12.44 1.99
CA LEU A 52 6.56 13.89 1.99
C LEU A 52 7.29 14.58 3.16
N CYS A 53 7.19 14.03 4.36
CA CYS A 53 7.90 14.55 5.54
C CYS A 53 9.42 14.44 5.39
N TYR A 54 9.93 13.38 4.77
CA TYR A 54 11.36 13.19 4.51
C TYR A 54 11.91 14.14 3.43
N LEU A 55 11.09 14.51 2.44
CA LEU A 55 11.54 15.29 1.29
C LEU A 55 12.16 16.64 1.71
N ILE A 56 11.56 17.34 2.69
CA ILE A 56 12.06 18.65 3.15
C ILE A 56 13.48 18.58 3.74
N PRO A 57 13.76 17.77 4.79
CA PRO A 57 15.12 17.63 5.30
C PRO A 57 16.08 17.02 4.27
N HIS A 58 15.61 16.12 3.40
CA HIS A 58 16.42 15.53 2.34
C HIS A 58 16.94 16.58 1.36
N LEU A 59 16.08 17.49 0.90
CA LEU A 59 16.47 18.61 0.03
C LEU A 59 17.44 19.56 0.73
N PHE A 60 17.19 19.88 2.02
CA PHE A 60 18.07 20.75 2.79
C PHE A 60 19.49 20.19 2.95
N VAL A 61 19.59 18.92 3.34
CA VAL A 61 20.86 18.20 3.54
C VAL A 61 21.60 18.06 2.21
N THR A 62 20.91 17.62 1.17
CA THR A 62 21.52 17.44 -0.16
C THR A 62 21.99 18.77 -0.75
N GLY A 63 21.27 19.86 -0.47
CA GLY A 63 21.67 21.22 -0.85
C GLY A 63 22.99 21.68 -0.22
N GLN A 64 23.38 21.16 0.95
CA GLN A 64 24.66 21.51 1.57
C GLN A 64 25.86 21.06 0.74
N ARG A 65 25.69 20.10 -0.18
CA ARG A 65 26.74 19.64 -1.10
C ARG A 65 27.29 20.78 -1.97
N LEU A 66 26.49 21.80 -2.26
CA LEU A 66 26.91 22.99 -3.01
C LEU A 66 27.79 23.95 -2.21
N ARG A 67 27.88 23.80 -0.88
CA ARG A 67 28.64 24.69 0.02
C ARG A 67 30.10 24.27 0.21
N GLY A 68 30.56 23.27 -0.54
CA GLY A 68 31.93 22.78 -0.53
C GLY A 68 32.22 21.73 0.56
N ALA A 69 33.41 21.13 0.48
CA ALA A 69 33.82 20.00 1.30
C ALA A 69 33.84 20.29 2.81
N ALA A 70 34.17 21.54 3.21
CA ALA A 70 34.24 21.94 4.61
C ALA A 70 32.90 21.80 5.36
N VAL A 71 31.77 21.92 4.64
CA VAL A 71 30.42 21.73 5.20
C VAL A 71 29.94 20.29 4.95
N TRP A 72 30.25 19.72 3.80
CA TRP A 72 29.76 18.40 3.40
C TRP A 72 30.37 17.25 4.19
N GLU A 73 31.69 17.21 4.42
CA GLU A 73 32.34 16.06 5.06
C GLU A 73 31.90 15.85 6.52
N PRO A 74 31.80 16.89 7.39
CA PRO A 74 31.28 16.72 8.74
C PRO A 74 29.81 16.29 8.77
N LEU A 75 28.99 16.85 7.87
CA LEU A 75 27.57 16.49 7.76
C LEU A 75 27.40 15.04 7.29
N ARG A 76 28.19 14.61 6.30
CA ARG A 76 28.24 13.23 5.83
C ARG A 76 28.68 12.29 6.96
N GLY A 77 29.67 12.67 7.76
CA GLY A 77 30.10 11.89 8.93
C GLY A 77 28.99 11.72 9.97
N PHE A 78 28.20 12.77 10.22
CA PHE A 78 27.02 12.70 11.10
C PHE A 78 25.91 11.80 10.53
N LEU A 79 25.61 11.93 9.24
CA LEU A 79 24.60 11.12 8.55
C LEU A 79 25.04 9.67 8.33
N GLY A 80 26.33 9.38 8.43
CA GLY A 80 26.87 8.01 8.38
C GLY A 80 26.73 7.25 9.69
N GLN A 81 26.17 7.84 10.75
CA GLN A 81 25.94 7.12 12.00
C GLN A 81 24.89 6.00 11.82
N PRO A 82 24.99 4.88 12.57
CA PRO A 82 24.12 3.72 12.38
C PRO A 82 22.62 4.01 12.43
N LEU A 83 22.21 4.99 13.24
CA LEU A 83 20.82 5.43 13.30
C LEU A 83 20.34 6.00 11.96
N PHE A 84 21.11 6.90 11.35
CA PHE A 84 20.75 7.52 10.07
C PHE A 84 20.80 6.53 8.92
N HIS A 85 21.76 5.59 8.94
CA HIS A 85 21.80 4.47 7.99
C HIS A 85 20.52 3.62 8.05
N PHE A 86 20.06 3.31 9.27
CA PHE A 86 18.80 2.59 9.46
C PHE A 86 17.58 3.42 9.02
N LEU A 87 17.54 4.73 9.32
CA LEU A 87 16.46 5.61 8.87
C LEU A 87 16.42 5.74 7.34
N GLU A 88 17.58 5.81 6.68
CA GLU A 88 17.69 5.82 5.22
C GLU A 88 17.10 4.53 4.62
N PHE A 89 17.42 3.38 5.22
CA PHE A 89 16.82 2.11 4.82
C PHE A 89 15.29 2.10 4.99
N LEU A 90 14.74 2.66 6.08
CA LEU A 90 13.28 2.77 6.25
C LEU A 90 12.63 3.64 5.18
N VAL A 91 13.27 4.75 4.80
CA VAL A 91 12.80 5.62 3.72
C VAL A 91 12.85 4.89 2.37
N PHE A 92 13.91 4.13 2.10
CA PHE A 92 14.02 3.28 0.92
C PHE A 92 12.89 2.25 0.86
N MET A 93 12.60 1.55 1.96
CA MET A 93 11.47 0.61 2.02
C MET A 93 10.13 1.31 1.74
N ALA A 94 9.91 2.48 2.33
CA ALA A 94 8.72 3.27 2.11
C ALA A 94 8.59 3.68 0.63
N PHE A 95 9.68 4.11 0.00
CA PHE A 95 9.75 4.46 -1.42
C PHE A 95 9.42 3.27 -2.31
N ALA A 96 10.11 2.14 -2.15
CA ALA A 96 9.92 0.94 -2.97
C ALA A 96 8.46 0.46 -2.94
N TYR A 97 7.90 0.36 -1.73
CA TYR A 97 6.49 0.00 -1.55
C TYR A 97 5.55 1.04 -2.19
N HIS A 98 5.76 2.33 -1.94
CA HIS A 98 4.88 3.39 -2.41
C HIS A 98 4.82 3.45 -3.94
N VAL A 99 5.98 3.35 -4.60
CA VAL A 99 6.08 3.35 -6.07
C VAL A 99 5.43 2.13 -6.67
N LEU A 100 5.73 0.92 -6.18
CA LEU A 100 5.19 -0.31 -6.77
C LEU A 100 3.68 -0.46 -6.53
N ASN A 101 3.20 -0.10 -5.33
CA ASN A 101 1.77 -0.07 -5.07
C ASN A 101 1.06 1.07 -5.83
N GLY A 102 1.71 2.23 -6.00
CA GLY A 102 1.21 3.34 -6.81
C GLY A 102 1.12 2.98 -8.29
N ALA A 103 2.14 2.32 -8.84
CA ALA A 103 2.15 1.83 -10.22
C ALA A 103 1.01 0.84 -10.47
N ARG A 104 0.73 -0.07 -9.53
CA ARG A 104 -0.47 -0.91 -9.57
C ARG A 104 -1.74 -0.07 -9.69
N LEU A 105 -1.91 0.94 -8.85
CA LEU A 105 -3.09 1.81 -8.85
C LEU A 105 -3.25 2.51 -10.20
N VAL A 106 -2.19 3.11 -10.73
CA VAL A 106 -2.18 3.75 -12.06
C VAL A 106 -2.61 2.77 -13.16
N VAL A 107 -2.03 1.56 -13.19
CA VAL A 107 -2.41 0.53 -14.19
C VAL A 107 -3.89 0.16 -14.08
N THR A 108 -4.41 0.05 -12.86
CA THR A 108 -5.82 -0.30 -12.62
C THR A 108 -6.77 0.84 -12.94
N GLU A 109 -6.38 2.09 -12.68
CA GLU A 109 -7.17 3.29 -13.02
C GLU A 109 -7.28 3.49 -14.54
N LEU A 110 -6.24 3.09 -15.29
CA LEU A 110 -6.27 3.06 -16.76
C LEU A 110 -7.10 1.89 -17.33
N GLY A 111 -7.62 1.00 -16.48
CA GLY A 111 -8.55 -0.06 -16.88
C GLY A 111 -7.91 -1.35 -17.42
N PHE A 112 -6.58 -1.46 -17.48
CA PHE A 112 -5.89 -2.60 -18.09
C PHE A 112 -6.12 -3.93 -17.36
N CYS A 113 -6.29 -3.91 -16.03
CA CYS A 113 -6.38 -5.12 -15.20
C CYS A 113 -7.75 -5.30 -14.52
N LEU A 114 -8.77 -4.58 -14.98
CA LEU A 114 -10.13 -4.67 -14.44
C LEU A 114 -11.02 -5.61 -15.26
N GLY A 115 -12.03 -6.21 -14.62
CA GLY A 115 -13.10 -6.93 -15.31
C GLY A 115 -14.04 -5.99 -16.07
N LYS A 116 -14.73 -6.51 -17.10
CA LYS A 116 -15.78 -5.75 -17.82
C LYS A 116 -16.87 -5.30 -16.84
N PRO A 117 -17.27 -4.02 -16.81
CA PRO A 117 -18.36 -3.55 -15.95
C PRO A 117 -19.63 -4.39 -16.15
N ARG A 118 -20.19 -4.90 -15.05
CA ARG A 118 -21.47 -5.63 -15.05
C ARG A 118 -22.48 -4.86 -14.21
N ARG A 119 -23.76 -4.96 -14.58
CA ARG A 119 -24.84 -4.40 -13.78
C ARG A 119 -24.85 -5.06 -12.40
N PRO A 120 -25.00 -4.31 -11.30
CA PRO A 120 -25.02 -4.87 -9.95
C PRO A 120 -26.38 -5.53 -9.66
N VAL A 121 -26.74 -6.55 -10.44
CA VAL A 121 -27.92 -7.38 -10.20
C VAL A 121 -27.51 -8.52 -9.27
N TYR A 122 -28.36 -8.84 -8.29
CA TYR A 122 -28.11 -9.96 -7.39
C TYR A 122 -28.09 -11.28 -8.17
N PRO A 123 -27.10 -12.18 -7.96
CA PRO A 123 -25.98 -12.06 -7.01
C PRO A 123 -24.86 -11.13 -7.52
N HIS A 124 -24.42 -10.22 -6.66
CA HIS A 124 -23.39 -9.24 -7.03
C HIS A 124 -22.04 -9.93 -7.30
N VAL A 125 -21.52 -9.74 -8.51
CA VAL A 125 -20.17 -10.17 -8.90
C VAL A 125 -19.27 -8.94 -9.03
N SER A 126 -18.14 -8.92 -8.31
CA SER A 126 -17.21 -7.79 -8.36
C SER A 126 -16.22 -7.97 -9.51
N CYS A 127 -16.22 -6.99 -10.42
CA CYS A 127 -15.29 -6.94 -11.55
C CYS A 127 -13.88 -6.48 -11.12
N VAL A 128 -13.79 -5.83 -9.96
CA VAL A 128 -12.56 -5.31 -9.36
C VAL A 128 -11.65 -6.44 -8.88
N GLN A 129 -12.22 -7.57 -8.45
CA GLN A 129 -11.46 -8.70 -7.92
C GLN A 129 -10.56 -9.38 -8.96
N ARG A 130 -10.72 -9.07 -10.25
CA ARG A 130 -9.84 -9.57 -11.31
C ARG A 130 -8.41 -9.02 -11.22
N GLN A 131 -8.18 -7.91 -10.52
CA GLN A 131 -6.85 -7.29 -10.35
C GLN A 131 -5.97 -7.97 -9.28
N ARG A 132 -6.49 -8.96 -8.55
CA ARG A 132 -5.77 -9.68 -7.48
C ARG A 132 -4.39 -10.23 -7.86
N PRO A 133 -4.19 -10.90 -9.02
CA PRO A 133 -2.86 -11.38 -9.41
C PRO A 133 -1.87 -10.23 -9.60
N LEU A 134 -2.31 -9.08 -10.17
CA LEU A 134 -1.47 -7.88 -10.27
C LEU A 134 -1.09 -7.37 -8.88
N PHE A 135 -2.04 -7.32 -7.95
CA PHE A 135 -1.77 -6.94 -6.56
C PHE A 135 -0.71 -7.85 -5.93
N LEU A 136 -0.89 -9.17 -5.98
CA LEU A 136 0.07 -10.12 -5.41
C LEU A 136 1.44 -10.02 -6.08
N GLY A 137 1.49 -9.90 -7.41
CA GLY A 137 2.73 -9.73 -8.16
C GLY A 137 3.50 -8.47 -7.75
N MET A 138 2.81 -7.33 -7.64
CA MET A 138 3.43 -6.07 -7.22
C MET A 138 3.88 -6.09 -5.76
N MET A 139 3.15 -6.76 -4.86
CA MET A 139 3.55 -6.92 -3.46
C MET A 139 4.76 -7.86 -3.32
N ALA A 140 4.79 -8.96 -4.07
CA ALA A 140 5.93 -9.86 -4.11
C ALA A 140 7.18 -9.15 -4.66
N LEU A 141 7.03 -8.38 -5.74
CA LEU A 141 8.11 -7.57 -6.29
C LEU A 141 8.62 -6.53 -5.28
N ALA A 142 7.72 -5.82 -4.58
CA ALA A 142 8.10 -4.87 -3.55
C ALA A 142 8.87 -5.53 -2.40
N PHE A 143 8.41 -6.71 -1.97
CA PHE A 143 9.12 -7.49 -0.96
C PHE A 143 10.53 -7.89 -1.43
N LEU A 144 10.67 -8.39 -2.65
CA LEU A 144 11.97 -8.77 -3.22
C LEU A 144 12.93 -7.57 -3.31
N VAL A 145 12.43 -6.40 -3.73
CA VAL A 145 13.21 -5.16 -3.76
C VAL A 145 13.66 -4.74 -2.37
N CYS A 146 12.77 -4.80 -1.36
CA CYS A 146 13.13 -4.50 0.02
C CYS A 146 14.17 -5.48 0.58
N VAL A 147 14.06 -6.77 0.27
CA VAL A 147 15.04 -7.78 0.68
C VAL A 147 16.39 -7.55 0.01
N ALA A 148 16.40 -7.27 -1.30
CA ALA A 148 17.63 -6.94 -2.02
C ALA A 148 18.29 -5.68 -1.44
N GLY A 149 17.51 -4.63 -1.17
CA GLY A 149 18.01 -3.43 -0.51
C GLY A 149 18.52 -3.69 0.90
N PHE A 150 17.86 -4.56 1.68
CA PHE A 150 18.35 -4.94 3.00
C PHE A 150 19.72 -5.66 2.94
N VAL A 151 19.88 -6.58 1.99
CA VAL A 151 21.16 -7.27 1.77
C VAL A 151 22.24 -6.26 1.38
N GLU A 152 21.93 -5.33 0.49
CA GLU A 152 22.87 -4.33 0.01
C GLU A 152 23.29 -3.34 1.10
N PHE A 153 22.33 -2.77 1.85
CA PHE A 153 22.60 -1.80 2.91
C PHE A 153 23.41 -2.37 4.09
N PHE A 154 23.25 -3.64 4.44
CA PHE A 154 23.79 -4.19 5.69
C PHE A 154 24.88 -5.26 5.51
N PHE A 155 25.00 -5.88 4.34
CA PHE A 155 25.96 -6.97 4.12
C PHE A 155 26.97 -6.72 3.02
N LEU A 156 26.66 -5.85 2.05
CA LEU A 156 27.51 -5.62 0.87
C LEU A 156 28.26 -4.28 0.90
N HIS A 157 28.02 -3.45 1.93
CA HIS A 157 28.58 -2.11 2.09
C HIS A 157 29.39 -1.95 3.39
#